data_AF-A0A5Q2FI60-F1
#
_entry.id   AF-A0A5Q2FI60-F1
#
_cell.length_a   1.000
_cell.length_b   1.000
_cell.length_c   1.000
_cell.angle_alpha   90.00
_cell.angle_beta   90.00
_cell.angle_gamma   90.00
#
_symmetry.space_group_name_H-M   'P 1'
#
loop_
_entity.id
_entity.type
_entity.pdbx_description
1 polymer ?
#
loop_
_entity_poly.entity_id
_entity_poly.type
_entity_poly.pdbx_seq_one_letter_code
_entity_poly.pdbx_strand_id
1 'polypeptide(L)'
;MRTIPLTLTCSCGEGTSVALAAGQAWSCGCGRVWEPDPTPFAAALAAAAGLRRVRQWLGLLLALVALVGGLLALTQPAWWPALPVLVGGVAIASGPTYRRRLRTLRERMRSPIGLTPVDARPEGRA
;
A
#
# COMPACT_ATOMS: atom_id res chain seq x y z
N MET A 1 -4.71 6.99 -14.82
CA MET A 1 -5.68 6.54 -13.81
C MET A 1 -4.94 5.81 -12.69
N ARG A 2 -5.33 5.98 -11.42
CA ARG A 2 -4.68 5.28 -10.29
C ARG A 2 -5.33 3.92 -10.11
N THR A 3 -4.52 2.86 -10.19
CA THR A 3 -4.95 1.48 -9.96
C THR A 3 -4.39 0.94 -8.65
N ILE A 4 -5.09 -0.02 -8.06
CA ILE A 4 -4.59 -0.83 -6.94
C ILE A 4 -4.57 -2.29 -7.37
N PRO A 5 -3.47 -3.02 -7.13
CA PRO A 5 -3.49 -4.48 -7.26
C PRO A 5 -4.40 -5.06 -6.17
N LEU A 6 -5.45 -5.75 -6.60
CA LEU A 6 -6.41 -6.41 -5.74
C LEU A 6 -6.50 -7.88 -6.14
N THR A 7 -6.62 -8.75 -5.15
CA THR A 7 -6.98 -10.15 -5.37
C THR A 7 -8.48 -10.27 -5.21
N LEU A 8 -9.19 -10.50 -6.31
CA LEU A 8 -10.63 -10.71 -6.33
C LEU A 8 -10.91 -12.20 -6.34
N THR A 9 -11.89 -12.62 -5.56
CA THR A 9 -12.39 -14.01 -5.56
C THR A 9 -13.87 -13.98 -5.89
N CYS A 10 -14.26 -14.70 -6.93
CA CYS A 10 -15.67 -14.85 -7.27
C CYS A 10 -16.31 -15.97 -6.45
N SER A 11 -17.63 -15.93 -6.31
CA SER A 11 -18.41 -17.01 -5.72
C SER A 11 -18.25 -18.36 -6.43
N CYS A 12 -17.81 -18.39 -7.69
CA CYS A 12 -17.50 -19.64 -8.42
C CYS A 12 -16.14 -20.24 -8.04
N GLY A 13 -15.37 -19.62 -7.13
CA GLY A 13 -14.05 -20.08 -6.68
C GLY A 13 -12.88 -19.52 -7.49
N GLU A 14 -13.13 -18.79 -8.57
CA GLU A 14 -12.07 -18.17 -9.36
C GLU A 14 -11.44 -16.98 -8.62
N GLY A 15 -10.13 -17.04 -8.40
CA GLY A 15 -9.33 -15.98 -7.79
C GLY A 15 -8.36 -15.38 -8.79
N THR A 16 -8.46 -14.07 -9.04
CA THR A 16 -7.53 -13.38 -9.95
C THR A 16 -6.97 -12.11 -9.32
N SER A 17 -5.68 -11.88 -9.59
CA SER A 17 -5.00 -10.64 -9.22
C SER A 17 -5.09 -9.65 -10.36
N VAL A 18 -5.82 -8.57 -10.15
CA VAL A 18 -6.10 -7.55 -11.17
C VAL A 18 -5.87 -6.16 -10.62
N ALA A 19 -5.41 -5.25 -11.49
CA ALA A 19 -5.22 -3.85 -11.15
C ALA A 19 -6.49 -3.08 -11.54
N LEU A 20 -7.39 -2.84 -10.58
CA LEU A 20 -8.62 -2.09 -10.84
C LEU A 20 -8.42 -0.60 -10.61
N ALA A 21 -9.06 0.20 -11.46
CA ALA A 21 -9.30 1.62 -11.23
C ALA A 21 -10.69 1.86 -10.59
N ALA A 22 -10.90 3.05 -10.04
CA ALA A 22 -12.21 3.43 -9.52
C ALA A 22 -13.26 3.46 -10.64
N GLY A 23 -14.42 2.85 -10.42
CA GLY A 23 -15.50 2.73 -11.42
C GLY A 23 -15.22 1.72 -12.53
N GLN A 24 -14.13 0.95 -12.46
CA GLN A 24 -13.86 -0.12 -13.41
C GLN A 24 -14.54 -1.40 -12.95
N ALA A 25 -15.41 -1.95 -13.80
CA ALA A 25 -16.03 -3.25 -13.58
C ALA A 25 -15.03 -4.39 -13.86
N TRP A 26 -15.17 -5.47 -13.11
CA TRP A 26 -14.42 -6.71 -13.29
C TRP A 26 -15.39 -7.85 -13.64
N SER A 27 -15.07 -8.60 -14.68
CA SER A 27 -15.79 -9.80 -15.08
C SER A 27 -15.06 -11.05 -14.61
N CYS A 28 -15.81 -12.01 -14.09
CA CYS A 28 -15.30 -13.34 -13.79
C CYS A 28 -15.45 -14.25 -15.02
N GLY A 29 -14.65 -15.31 -15.12
CA GLY A 29 -14.79 -16.34 -16.17
C GLY A 29 -16.16 -17.05 -16.16
N CYS A 30 -16.91 -16.98 -15.06
CA CYS A 30 -18.30 -17.46 -14.97
C CYS A 30 -19.34 -16.52 -15.61
N GLY A 31 -18.92 -15.40 -16.18
CA GLY A 31 -19.79 -14.44 -16.89
C GLY A 31 -20.42 -13.35 -16.01
N ARG A 32 -20.25 -13.40 -14.68
CA ARG A 32 -20.75 -12.34 -13.79
C ARG A 32 -19.85 -11.12 -13.78
N VAL A 33 -20.46 -9.94 -13.76
CA VAL A 33 -19.77 -8.65 -13.71
C VAL A 33 -19.99 -7.99 -12.35
N TRP A 34 -18.90 -7.53 -11.75
CA TRP A 34 -18.86 -6.93 -10.43
C TRP A 34 -18.24 -5.55 -10.50
N GLU A 35 -18.83 -4.59 -9.79
CA GLU A 35 -18.28 -3.24 -9.68
C GLU A 35 -17.92 -2.96 -8.21
N PRO A 36 -16.73 -2.41 -7.93
CA PRO A 36 -16.35 -2.06 -6.58
C PRO A 36 -17.15 -0.87 -6.07
N ASP A 37 -17.62 -0.95 -4.82
CA ASP A 37 -18.29 0.18 -4.17
C ASP A 37 -17.32 1.40 -4.13
N PRO A 38 -17.72 2.56 -4.68
CA PRO A 38 -16.83 3.71 -4.82
C PRO A 38 -16.32 4.22 -3.46
N THR A 39 -17.08 4.05 -2.38
CA THR A 39 -16.74 4.63 -1.07
C THR A 39 -15.58 3.90 -0.35
N PRO A 40 -15.62 2.58 -0.09
CA PRO A 40 -14.48 1.87 0.50
C PRO A 40 -13.29 1.80 -0.47
N PHE A 41 -13.55 1.78 -1.80
CA PHE A 41 -12.48 1.73 -2.80
C PHE A 41 -11.65 3.02 -2.81
N ALA A 42 -12.28 4.19 -2.72
CA ALA A 42 -11.59 5.48 -2.60
C ALA A 42 -10.74 5.55 -1.32
N ALA A 43 -11.24 5.02 -0.20
CA ALA A 43 -10.49 4.95 1.06
C ALA A 43 -9.25 4.04 0.94
N ALA A 44 -9.38 2.89 0.26
CA ALA A 44 -8.26 2.00 -0.02
C ALA A 44 -7.20 2.66 -0.93
N LEU A 45 -7.63 3.41 -1.95
CA LEU A 45 -6.74 4.19 -2.83
C LEU A 45 -5.94 5.23 -2.05
N ALA A 46 -6.61 5.98 -1.18
CA ALA A 46 -5.98 6.99 -0.33
C ALA A 46 -4.97 6.35 0.65
N ALA A 47 -5.34 5.22 1.27
CA ALA A 47 -4.45 4.47 2.15
C ALA A 47 -3.21 3.95 1.41
N ALA A 48 -3.38 3.38 0.21
CA ALA A 48 -2.28 2.90 -0.62
C ALA A 48 -1.32 4.02 -1.04
N ALA A 49 -1.85 5.21 -1.37
CA ALA A 49 -1.03 6.39 -1.65
C ALA A 49 -0.24 6.85 -0.42
N GLY A 50 -0.86 6.84 0.76
CA GLY A 50 -0.19 7.13 2.03
C GLY A 50 0.96 6.17 2.32
N LEU A 51 0.76 4.88 2.12
CA LEU A 51 1.81 3.84 2.24
C LEU A 51 2.98 4.09 1.29
N ARG A 52 2.71 4.41 0.01
CA ARG A 52 3.78 4.72 -0.96
C ARG A 52 4.60 5.92 -0.53
N ARG A 53 3.94 7.00 -0.07
CA ARG A 53 4.63 8.20 0.42
C ARG A 53 5.50 7.91 1.64
N VAL A 54 5.00 7.13 2.59
CA VAL A 54 5.77 6.70 3.77
C VAL A 54 6.97 5.84 3.37
N ARG A 55 6.80 4.91 2.41
CA ARG A 55 7.89 4.08 1.90
C ARG A 55 8.94 4.90 1.13
N GLN A 56 8.53 5.89 0.35
CA GLN A 56 9.43 6.82 -0.35
C GLN A 56 10.26 7.64 0.64
N TRP A 57 9.62 8.19 1.67
CA TRP A 57 10.31 8.92 2.75
C TRP A 57 11.34 8.04 3.47
N LEU A 58 10.98 6.78 3.77
CA LEU A 58 11.91 5.84 4.39
C LEU A 58 13.09 5.51 3.46
N GLY A 59 12.83 5.31 2.17
CA GLY A 59 13.88 5.06 1.18
C GLY A 59 14.83 6.25 1.04
N LEU A 60 14.30 7.49 1.05
CA LEU A 60 15.10 8.71 1.05
C LEU A 60 15.97 8.83 2.31
N LEU A 61 15.42 8.57 3.49
CA LEU A 61 16.18 8.56 4.74
C LEU A 61 17.30 7.53 4.71
N LEU A 62 17.02 6.30 4.25
CA LEU A 62 18.02 5.25 4.12
C LEU A 62 19.10 5.62 3.09
N ALA A 63 18.72 6.21 1.95
CA ALA A 63 19.66 6.67 0.94
C ALA A 63 20.56 7.79 1.48
N LEU A 64 20.00 8.75 2.22
CA LEU A 64 20.76 9.82 2.86
C LEU A 64 21.76 9.26 3.87
N VAL A 65 21.31 8.33 4.72
CA VAL A 65 22.17 7.65 5.71
C VAL A 65 23.27 6.85 5.04
N ALA A 66 22.98 6.14 3.95
CA ALA A 66 24.00 5.41 3.18
C ALA A 66 25.00 6.37 2.52
N LEU A 67 24.54 7.50 1.98
CA LEU A 67 25.40 8.50 1.34
C LEU A 67 26.32 9.18 2.36
N VAL A 68 25.76 9.69 3.45
CA VAL A 68 26.51 10.31 4.55
C VAL A 68 27.44 9.28 5.19
N GLY A 69 26.96 8.07 5.42
CA GLY A 69 27.75 6.97 5.99
C GLY A 69 28.93 6.56 5.11
N GLY A 70 28.71 6.45 3.79
CA GLY A 70 29.77 6.18 2.83
C GLY A 70 30.80 7.31 2.77
N LEU A 71 30.35 8.57 2.75
CA LEU A 71 31.24 9.73 2.76
C LEU A 71 32.11 9.79 4.03
N LEU A 72 31.51 9.50 5.19
CA LEU A 72 32.22 9.42 6.47
C LEU A 72 33.23 8.27 6.50
N ALA A 73 32.87 7.10 5.96
CA ALA A 73 33.79 5.97 5.86
C ALA A 73 35.03 6.27 4.98
N LEU A 74 34.85 7.10 3.95
CA LEU A 74 35.93 7.56 3.07
C LEU A 74 36.83 8.65 3.70
N THR A 75 36.25 9.52 4.54
CA THR A 75 36.94 10.71 5.07
C THR A 75 37.54 10.52 6.47
N GLN A 76 36.91 9.71 7.32
CA GLN A 76 37.35 9.47 8.71
C GLN A 76 37.11 8.01 9.14
N PRO A 77 38.08 7.10 8.89
CA PRO A 77 37.94 5.68 9.20
C PRO A 77 37.76 5.38 10.70
N ALA A 78 38.12 6.31 11.58
CA ALA A 78 37.96 6.19 13.03
C ALA A 78 36.49 6.20 13.50
N TRP A 79 35.55 6.70 12.69
CA TRP A 79 34.12 6.85 13.09
C TRP A 79 33.22 5.73 12.57
N TRP A 80 33.79 4.74 11.89
CA TRP A 80 33.09 3.55 11.39
C TRP A 80 32.19 2.83 12.41
N PRO A 81 32.57 2.67 13.71
CA PRO A 81 31.73 1.97 14.68
C PRO A 81 30.55 2.82 15.20
N ALA A 82 30.57 4.15 15.06
CA ALA A 82 29.48 5.02 15.52
C ALA A 82 28.28 5.01 14.54
N LEU A 83 28.53 4.70 13.28
CA LEU A 83 27.53 4.63 12.21
C LEU A 83 26.42 3.59 12.45
N PRO A 84 26.70 2.31 12.76
CA PRO A 84 25.66 1.34 13.07
C PRO A 84 24.88 1.67 14.35
N VAL A 85 25.48 2.39 15.30
CA VAL A 85 24.80 2.84 16.53
C VAL A 85 23.80 3.95 16.21
N LEU A 86 24.15 4.90 15.34
CA LEU A 86 23.23 5.93 14.85
C LEU A 86 22.10 5.34 14.00
N VAL A 87 22.43 4.44 13.08
CA VAL A 87 21.44 3.72 12.25
C VAL A 87 20.50 2.90 13.13
N GLY A 88 21.06 2.16 14.09
CA GLY A 88 20.31 1.35 15.05
C GLY A 88 19.42 2.20 15.95
N GLY A 89 19.92 3.32 16.47
CA GLY A 89 19.17 4.26 17.28
C GLY A 89 17.99 4.87 16.52
N VAL A 90 18.19 5.30 15.27
CA VAL A 90 17.12 5.81 14.41
C VAL A 90 16.12 4.70 14.05
N ALA A 91 16.58 3.48 13.77
CA ALA A 91 15.72 2.33 13.49
C ALA A 91 14.86 1.92 14.69
N ILE A 92 15.42 1.96 15.90
CA ILE A 92 14.70 1.66 17.15
C ILE A 92 13.71 2.78 17.50
N ALA A 93 14.10 4.04 17.32
CA ALA A 93 13.22 5.19 17.61
C ALA A 93 12.07 5.32 16.59
N SER A 94 12.32 5.06 15.31
CA SER A 94 11.30 5.13 14.25
C SER A 94 10.48 3.85 14.11
N GLY A 95 11.02 2.71 14.52
CA GLY A 95 10.40 1.38 14.46
C GLY A 95 9.00 1.26 15.06
N PRO A 96 8.73 1.70 16.32
CA PRO A 96 7.42 1.49 16.96
C PRO A 96 6.32 2.34 16.29
N THR A 97 6.63 3.59 15.95
CA THR A 97 5.70 4.52 15.30
C THR A 97 5.36 4.06 13.89
N TYR A 98 6.37 3.52 13.18
CA TYR A 98 6.22 2.97 11.84
C TYR A 98 5.41 1.67 11.83
N ARG A 99 5.68 0.76 12.77
CA ARG A 99 4.92 -0.49 12.93
C ARG A 99 3.45 -0.23 13.23
N ARG A 100 3.13 0.76 14.09
CA ARG A 100 1.73 1.14 14.39
C ARG A 100 1.03 1.68 13.14
N ARG A 101 1.64 2.62 12.41
CA ARG A 101 1.05 3.16 11.17
C ARG A 101 0.83 2.10 10.09
N LEU A 102 1.78 1.18 9.92
CA LEU A 102 1.63 0.07 8.96
C LEU A 102 0.51 -0.90 9.34
N ARG A 103 0.33 -1.20 10.63
CA ARG A 103 -0.80 -2.04 11.08
C ARG A 103 -2.14 -1.39 10.79
N THR A 104 -2.31 -0.12 11.17
CA THR A 104 -3.57 0.60 10.93
C THR A 104 -3.89 0.74 9.44
N LEU A 105 -2.88 1.01 8.59
CA LEU A 105 -3.08 1.08 7.15
C LEU A 105 -3.35 -0.29 6.53
N ARG A 106 -2.72 -1.36 7.04
CA ARG A 106 -2.95 -2.73 6.59
C ARG A 106 -4.32 -3.25 7.03
N GLU A 107 -4.79 -2.88 8.22
CA GLU A 107 -6.15 -3.16 8.70
C GLU A 107 -7.20 -2.46 7.83
N ARG A 108 -6.97 -1.20 7.47
CA ARG A 108 -7.84 -0.47 6.53
C ARG A 108 -7.81 -1.02 5.10
N MET A 109 -6.72 -1.66 4.67
CA MET A 109 -6.70 -2.38 3.38
C MET A 109 -7.31 -3.78 3.47
N ARG A 110 -7.40 -4.36 4.67
CA ARG A 110 -7.94 -5.71 4.91
C ARG A 110 -9.44 -5.70 5.18
N SER A 111 -10.05 -4.53 5.38
CA SER A 111 -11.51 -4.41 5.45
C SER A 111 -12.10 -4.94 4.13
N PRO A 112 -13.06 -5.88 4.19
CA PRO A 112 -13.68 -6.42 2.99
C PRO A 112 -14.29 -5.28 2.18
N ILE A 113 -13.80 -5.10 0.95
CA ILE A 113 -14.41 -4.18 -0.01
C ILE A 113 -15.65 -4.90 -0.53
N GLY A 114 -16.83 -4.36 -0.23
CA GLY A 114 -18.07 -4.84 -0.83
C GLY A 114 -17.99 -4.68 -2.35
N LEU A 115 -18.22 -5.79 -3.06
CA LEU A 115 -18.40 -5.80 -4.50
C LEU A 115 -19.90 -5.92 -4.75
N THR A 116 -20.47 -4.97 -5.46
CA THR A 116 -21.88 -5.03 -5.85
C THR A 116 -21.99 -5.68 -7.23
N PRO A 117 -22.86 -6.68 -7.42
CA PRO A 117 -23.10 -7.23 -8.75
C PRO A 117 -23.77 -6.15 -9.61
N VAL A 118 -23.27 -5.95 -10.82
CA VAL A 118 -23.79 -4.91 -11.74
C VAL A 118 -25.27 -5.17 -12.07
N ASP A 119 -25.65 -6.45 -12.15
CA ASP A 119 -27.02 -6.89 -12.44
C ASP A 119 -28.04 -6.56 -11.34
N ALA A 120 -27.58 -6.18 -10.13
CA ALA A 120 -28.45 -5.80 -9.01
C ALA A 120 -28.68 -4.28 -8.93
N ARG A 121 -28.13 -3.49 -9.85
CA ARG A 121 -28.39 -2.04 -9.91
C ARG A 121 -29.79 -1.85 -10.53
N PRO A 122 -30.81 -1.38 -9.78
CA PRO A 122 -32.11 -1.11 -10.37
C PRO A 122 -31.92 -0.03 -11.44
N GLU A 123 -32.32 -0.33 -12.66
CA GLU A 123 -32.47 0.65 -13.74
C GLU A 123 -33.47 1.72 -13.28
N GLY A 124 -32.99 2.82 -12.72
CA GLY A 124 -33.90 3.84 -12.23
C GLY A 124 -33.29 4.91 -11.36
N ARG A 125 -32.58 5.85 -11.98
CA ARG A 125 -32.78 7.30 -11.79
C ARG A 125 -31.96 8.07 -12.81
N ALA A 126 -32.67 8.48 -13.86
CA ALA A 126 -32.34 9.65 -14.66
C ALA A 126 -32.41 10.92 -13.79
#